data_AF-A0A6S6SNH0-F1
#
_entry.id   AF-A0A6S6SNH0-F1
#
_cell.length_a   1.000
_cell.length_b   1.000
_cell.length_c   1.000
_cell.angle_alpha   90.00
_cell.angle_beta   90.00
_cell.angle_gamma   90.00
#
_symmetry.space_group_name_H-M   'P 1'
#
loop_
_entity.id
_entity.type
_entity.pdbx_description
1 polymer ?
#
loop_
_entity_poly.entity_id
_entity_poly.type
_entity_poly.pdbx_seq_one_letter_code
_entity_poly.pdbx_strand_id
1 'polypeptide(L)' 'MFENGDTRDDVIRKFAYDFEQDMFLNKQKNEVYKLSGKRLGCFCKPSSCHGDILANFLNSQDDGR' A
#
# COMPACT_ATOMS: atom_id res chain seq x y z
N MET A 1 -4.19 18.63 -21.83
CA MET A 1 -5.14 17.54 -21.53
C MET A 1 -4.33 16.26 -21.61
N PHE A 2 -4.10 15.56 -20.50
CA PHE A 2 -3.33 14.31 -20.55
C PHE A 2 -4.24 13.23 -21.13
N GLU A 3 -3.95 12.75 -22.33
CA GLU A 3 -4.86 11.91 -23.11
C GLU A 3 -5.09 10.51 -22.55
N ASN A 4 -4.43 10.12 -21.45
CA ASN A 4 -4.74 8.91 -20.67
C ASN A 4 -4.36 9.16 -19.21
N GLY A 5 -5.33 9.43 -18.35
CA GLY A 5 -5.10 9.45 -16.91
C GLY A 5 -4.72 8.05 -16.42
N ASP A 6 -3.89 7.96 -15.38
CA ASP A 6 -3.55 6.68 -14.76
C ASP A 6 -4.82 5.95 -14.33
N THR A 7 -4.91 4.67 -14.68
CA THR A 7 -5.99 3.83 -14.15
C THR A 7 -5.77 3.58 -12.66
N ARG A 8 -6.82 3.12 -11.98
CA ARG A 8 -6.71 2.68 -10.59
C ARG A 8 -5.57 1.69 -10.40
N ASP A 9 -5.48 0.70 -11.28
CA ASP A 9 -4.48 -0.36 -11.17
C ASP A 9 -3.08 0.17 -11.45
N ASP A 10 -2.93 1.17 -12.33
CA ASP A 10 -1.65 1.87 -12.51
C ASP A 10 -1.18 2.57 -11.23
N VAL A 11 -2.09 3.29 -10.55
CA VAL A 11 -1.76 3.98 -9.30
C VAL A 11 -1.44 2.98 -8.18
N ILE A 12 -2.19 1.88 -8.09
CA ILE A 12 -1.92 0.81 -7.10
C ILE A 12 -0.56 0.15 -7.37
N ARG A 13 -0.23 -0.12 -8.64
CA ARG A 13 1.05 -0.71 -9.04
C ARG A 13 2.23 0.23 -8.73
N LYS A 14 2.09 1.53 -9.04
CA LYS A 14 3.10 2.55 -8.68
C LYS A 14 3.28 2.63 -7.17
N PHE A 15 2.18 2.66 -6.41
CA PHE A 15 2.23 2.64 -4.95
C PHE A 15 2.95 1.40 -4.40
N ALA A 16 2.68 0.21 -4.96
CA ALA A 16 3.36 -1.02 -4.56
C ALA A 16 4.87 -0.93 -4.76
N TYR A 17 5.30 -0.43 -5.93
CA TYR A 17 6.70 -0.23 -6.27
C TYR A 17 7.36 0.78 -5.33
N ASP A 18 6.76 1.95 -5.15
CA ASP A 18 7.28 3.00 -4.26
C ASP A 18 7.39 2.51 -2.80
N PHE A 19 6.41 1.73 -2.34
CA PHE A 19 6.43 1.13 -1.01
C PHE A 19 7.51 0.06 -0.86
N GLU A 20 7.70 -0.78 -1.86
CA GLU A 20 8.71 -1.83 -1.82
C GLU A 20 10.13 -1.26 -1.79
N GLN A 21 10.36 -0.25 -2.65
CA GLN A 21 11.65 0.41 -2.85
C GLN A 21 11.92 1.56 -1.85
N ASP A 22 11.05 1.75 -0.85
CA ASP A 22 11.17 2.81 0.18
C ASP A 22 11.35 4.23 -0.41
N MET A 23 10.65 4.53 -1.51
CA MET A 23 10.77 5.79 -2.25
C MET A 23 9.86 6.91 -1.75
N PHE A 24 9.18 6.72 -0.61
CA PHE A 24 8.29 7.74 -0.07
C PHE A 24 9.07 8.88 0.58
N LEU A 25 9.01 10.06 -0.05
CA LEU A 25 9.71 11.28 0.39
C LEU A 25 9.48 11.65 1.86
N ASN A 26 8.26 11.41 2.38
CA ASN A 26 7.82 11.90 3.69
C ASN A 26 7.45 10.79 4.69
N LYS A 27 7.68 9.53 4.33
CA LYS A 27 7.30 8.37 5.15
C LYS A 27 8.36 7.29 5.03
N GLN A 28 8.78 6.76 6.17
CA GLN A 28 9.65 5.59 6.20
C GLN A 28 8.81 4.32 6.18
N LYS A 29 9.26 3.28 5.46
CA LYS A 29 8.58 1.97 5.42
C LYS A 29 8.32 1.36 6.79
N ASN A 30 9.19 1.58 7.77
CA ASN A 30 9.04 1.08 9.14
C ASN A 30 7.78 1.60 9.86
N GLU A 31 7.23 2.74 9.44
CA GLU A 31 6.01 3.32 10.03
C GLU A 31 4.80 2.40 9.84
N VAL A 32 4.84 1.53 8.81
CA VAL A 32 3.77 0.55 8.54
C VAL A 32 3.61 -0.44 9.69
N TYR A 33 4.66 -0.77 10.44
CA TYR A 33 4.54 -1.67 11.60
C TYR A 33 3.60 -1.13 12.69
N LYS A 34 3.38 0.20 12.76
CA LYS A 34 2.41 0.82 13.69
C LYS A 34 0.96 0.44 13.38
N LEU A 35 0.70 -0.09 12.18
CA LEU A 35 -0.61 -0.53 11.73
C LEU A 35 -0.87 -2.01 12.07
N SER A 36 0.13 -2.76 12.55
CA SER A 36 -0.07 -4.16 12.94
C SER A 36 -1.15 -4.29 14.02
N GLY A 37 -2.01 -5.30 13.89
CA GLY A 37 -3.17 -5.54 14.75
C GLY A 37 -4.32 -4.52 14.60
N LYS A 38 -4.21 -3.53 13.70
CA LYS A 38 -5.29 -2.56 13.42
C LYS A 38 -6.07 -2.96 12.17
N ARG A 39 -7.36 -2.61 12.16
CA ARG A 39 -8.20 -2.74 10.96
C ARG A 39 -8.05 -1.50 10.07
N LEU A 40 -7.53 -1.68 8.86
CA LEU A 40 -7.42 -0.61 7.88
C LEU A 40 -8.77 -0.33 7.22
N GLY A 41 -9.23 0.91 7.29
CA GLY A 41 -10.43 1.39 6.59
C GLY A 41 -10.05 2.22 5.37
N CYS A 42 -10.55 1.85 4.20
CA CYS A 42 -10.36 2.64 2.99
C CYS A 42 -11.66 2.69 2.18
N PHE A 43 -11.97 3.85 1.60
CA PHE A 43 -13.13 4.03 0.70
C PHE A 43 -13.04 3.17 -0.58
N CYS A 44 -11.85 2.67 -0.85
CA CYS A 44 -11.47 1.93 -2.05
C CYS A 44 -12.07 0.52 -2.16
N LYS A 45 -12.41 -0.12 -1.04
CA LYS A 45 -12.94 -1.49 -1.06
C LYS A 45 -14.38 -1.53 -1.57
N PRO A 46 -14.77 -2.55 -2.37
CA PRO A 46 -14.07 -3.83 -2.59
C PRO A 46 -13.00 -3.83 -3.69
N SER A 47 -12.83 -2.75 -4.45
CA SER A 47 -11.85 -2.65 -5.53
C SER A 47 -10.39 -2.71 -5.04
N SER A 48 -9.43 -2.81 -5.97
CA SER A 48 -7.99 -2.80 -5.70
C SER A 48 -7.62 -1.61 -4.79
N CYS A 49 -6.89 -1.85 -3.70
CA CYS A 49 -6.63 -0.84 -2.68
C CYS A 49 -5.16 -0.81 -2.26
N HIS A 50 -4.63 0.37 -1.95
CA HIS A 50 -3.29 0.51 -1.39
C HIS A 50 -3.18 -0.13 0.00
N GLY A 51 -4.28 -0.14 0.75
CA GLY A 51 -4.38 -0.82 2.03
C GLY A 51 -4.19 -2.33 1.93
N ASP A 52 -4.51 -2.95 0.79
CA ASP A 52 -4.26 -4.38 0.56
C ASP A 52 -2.75 -4.66 0.54
N ILE A 53 -1.95 -3.77 -0.06
CA ILE A 53 -0.49 -3.89 -0.11
C ILE A 53 0.11 -3.80 1.29
N LEU A 54 -0.34 -2.83 2.09
CA LEU A 54 0.11 -2.65 3.47
C LEU A 54 -0.28 -3.84 4.36
N ALA A 55 -1.52 -4.33 4.23
CA ALA A 55 -2.00 -5.48 4.97
C ALA A 55 -1.25 -6.76 4.58
N ASN A 56 -1.04 -7.00 3.29
CA ASN A 56 -0.28 -8.15 2.80
C ASN A 56 1.16 -8.14 3.31
N PHE A 57 1.81 -6.97 3.27
CA PHE A 57 3.16 -6.81 3.83
C PHE A 57 3.17 -7.17 5.32
N LEU A 58 2.29 -6.59 6.12
CA LEU A 58 2.23 -6.85 7.57
C LEU A 58 1.93 -8.30 7.91
N ASN A 59 0.95 -8.89 7.23
CA ASN A 59 0.56 -10.28 7.46
C ASN A 59 1.69 -11.24 7.07
N SER A 60 2.43 -10.97 5.98
CA SER A 60 3.59 -11.78 5.59
C SER A 60 4.75 -11.74 6.60
N GLN A 61 4.82 -10.72 7.45
CA GLN A 61 5.83 -10.60 8.50
C GLN A 61 5.39 -11.26 9.82
N ASP A 62 4.09 -11.51 10.00
CA ASP A 62 3.53 -12.17 11.19
C ASP A 62 3.69 -13.69 11.12
N ASP A 63 3.70 -14.27 9.91
CA ASP A 63 3.91 -15.71 9.66
C ASP A 63 5.33 -16.22 10.04
N GLY A 64 6.19 -15.37 10.60
CA GLY A 64 7.59 -15.67 10.93
C GLY A 64 8.05 -15.25 12.33
N ARG A 65 7.13 -14.95 13.27
CA ARG A 65 7.45 -14.64 14.68
C ARG A 65 6.86 -15.61 15.67
#